data_AF-A0A223ZP14-F1
#
_entry.id   AF-A0A223ZP14-F1
#
_cell.length_a   1.000
_cell.length_b   1.000
_cell.length_c   1.000
_cell.angle_alpha   90.00
_cell.angle_beta   90.00
_cell.angle_gamma   90.00
#
_symmetry.space_group_name_H-M   'P 1'
#
loop_
_entity.id
_entity.type
_entity.pdbx_description
1 polymer ?
#
loop_
_entity_poly.entity_id
_entity_poly.type
_entity_poly.pdbx_seq_one_letter_code
_entity_poly.pdbx_strand_id
1 'polypeptide(L)'
;DTQPGVTLIIGPGTEIIACEGRILTAGGFDAHIHFICPQQIDDALHSGITTMLGGGTGPAHGTLATTCTPGPWHMGRMLQSFDGFAMNIGISGKGNASRPEALVEMVHGGACALKL
;
A
#
# COMPACT_ATOMS: atom_id res chain seq x y z
N ASP A 1 -7.03 32.89 -20.06
CA ASP A 1 -7.49 34.24 -20.42
C ASP A 1 -7.96 34.44 -21.87
N THR A 2 -7.58 33.60 -22.86
CA THR A 2 -8.02 33.79 -24.28
C THR A 2 -8.56 32.55 -25.02
N GLN A 3 -8.72 31.39 -24.37
CA GLN A 3 -9.28 30.17 -24.97
C GLN A 3 -10.74 29.94 -24.55
N PRO A 4 -11.64 29.48 -25.44
CA PRO A 4 -13.01 29.13 -25.06
C PRO A 4 -13.06 27.79 -24.31
N GLY A 5 -14.04 27.62 -23.40
CA GLY A 5 -14.36 26.33 -22.78
C GLY A 5 -13.36 25.78 -21.74
N VAL A 6 -12.45 26.61 -21.23
CA VAL A 6 -11.43 26.20 -20.25
C VAL A 6 -12.06 25.88 -18.89
N THR A 7 -11.86 24.66 -18.40
CA THR A 7 -12.24 24.22 -17.03
C THR A 7 -11.04 23.99 -16.11
N LEU A 8 -9.83 23.88 -16.67
CA LEU A 8 -8.56 23.69 -15.95
C LEU A 8 -7.60 24.82 -16.33
N ILE A 9 -7.28 25.69 -15.37
CA ILE A 9 -6.43 26.88 -15.60
C ILE A 9 -4.97 26.49 -15.48
N ILE A 10 -4.15 26.88 -16.47
CA ILE A 10 -2.69 26.80 -16.43
C ILE A 10 -2.14 28.19 -16.09
N GLY A 11 -1.38 28.30 -15.01
CA GLY A 11 -0.80 29.56 -14.55
C GLY A 11 0.65 29.40 -14.06
N PRO A 12 1.23 30.45 -13.44
CA PRO A 12 2.64 30.44 -13.01
C PRO A 12 3.01 29.35 -11.99
N GLY A 13 2.02 28.75 -11.32
CA GLY A 13 2.22 27.65 -10.36
C GLY A 13 1.87 26.26 -10.90
N THR A 14 1.64 26.12 -12.21
CA THR A 14 1.23 24.85 -12.83
C THR A 14 2.42 24.16 -13.50
N GLU A 15 2.77 22.97 -13.02
CA GLU A 15 3.72 22.08 -13.69
C GLU A 15 3.03 21.29 -14.83
N ILE A 16 3.79 20.94 -15.87
CA ILE A 16 3.29 20.29 -17.09
C ILE A 16 4.04 18.98 -17.34
N ILE A 17 3.28 17.89 -17.50
CA ILE A 17 3.79 16.60 -17.99
C ILE A 17 3.25 16.37 -19.40
N ALA A 18 4.13 16.28 -20.39
CA ALA A 18 3.76 16.00 -21.78
C ALA A 18 3.32 14.53 -21.95
N CYS A 19 2.18 14.30 -22.61
CA CYS A 19 1.55 12.98 -22.73
C CYS A 19 1.04 12.68 -24.14
N GLU A 20 1.35 13.52 -25.13
CA GLU A 20 1.01 13.27 -26.52
C GLU A 20 1.59 11.93 -27.01
N GLY A 21 0.74 11.10 -27.61
CA GLY A 21 1.13 9.76 -28.06
C GLY A 21 1.44 8.77 -26.92
N ARG A 22 0.99 9.03 -25.69
CA ARG A 22 1.09 8.11 -24.55
C ARG A 22 -0.29 7.59 -24.13
N ILE A 23 -0.30 6.43 -23.49
CA ILE A 23 -1.47 5.90 -22.79
C ILE A 23 -1.25 6.19 -21.31
N LEU A 24 -2.24 6.80 -20.69
CA LEU A 24 -2.28 7.05 -19.25
C LEU A 24 -3.28 6.08 -18.62
N THR A 25 -2.87 5.42 -17.54
CA THR A 25 -3.73 4.58 -16.72
C THR A 25 -3.71 5.06 -15.28
N ALA A 26 -4.67 4.60 -14.48
CA ALA A 26 -4.49 4.62 -13.04
C ALA A 26 -3.27 3.77 -12.66
N GLY A 27 -2.67 4.07 -11.51
CA GLY A 27 -1.71 3.17 -10.90
C GLY A 27 -2.40 1.88 -10.44
N GLY A 28 -1.69 0.77 -10.55
CA GLY A 28 -2.21 -0.54 -10.16
C GLY A 28 -2.37 -0.68 -8.65
N PHE A 29 -3.27 -1.57 -8.26
CA PHE A 29 -3.50 -1.97 -6.87
C PHE A 29 -3.23 -3.48 -6.77
N ASP A 30 -2.21 -3.87 -6.00
CA ASP A 30 -1.99 -5.26 -5.62
C ASP A 30 -2.53 -5.50 -4.20
N ALA A 31 -3.46 -6.44 -4.05
CA ALA A 31 -4.15 -6.74 -2.80
C ALA A 31 -3.71 -8.05 -2.13
N HIS A 32 -2.65 -8.71 -2.63
CA HIS A 32 -2.17 -9.98 -2.09
C HIS A 32 -0.65 -9.96 -1.82
N ILE A 33 -0.19 -8.92 -1.13
CA ILE A 33 1.24 -8.74 -0.88
C ILE A 33 1.72 -9.50 0.37
N HIS A 34 2.78 -10.28 0.20
CA HIS A 34 3.54 -10.83 1.31
C HIS A 34 4.75 -9.91 1.56
N PHE A 35 4.75 -9.16 2.66
CA PHE A 35 5.85 -8.23 2.99
C PHE A 35 7.12 -8.95 3.50
N ILE A 36 7.70 -9.80 2.64
CA ILE A 36 8.88 -10.64 2.87
C ILE A 36 10.16 -9.81 2.89
N CYS A 37 10.28 -8.86 1.96
CA CYS A 37 11.43 -7.98 1.85
C CYS A 37 11.01 -6.60 1.30
N PRO A 38 11.74 -5.52 1.60
CA PRO A 38 11.39 -4.18 1.12
C PRO A 38 11.58 -4.00 -0.40
N GLN A 39 12.48 -4.77 -1.03
CA GLN A 39 12.81 -4.64 -2.45
C GLN A 39 11.59 -4.81 -3.37
N GLN A 40 10.62 -5.63 -2.96
CA GLN A 40 9.40 -5.84 -3.74
C GLN A 40 8.58 -4.56 -3.96
N ILE A 41 8.73 -3.54 -3.09
CA ILE A 41 8.01 -2.27 -3.22
C ILE A 41 8.53 -1.52 -4.44
N ASP A 42 9.85 -1.53 -4.66
CA ASP A 42 10.47 -0.92 -5.83
C ASP A 42 10.08 -1.68 -7.10
N ASP A 43 10.12 -3.01 -7.07
CA ASP A 43 9.69 -3.83 -8.20
C ASP A 43 8.21 -3.58 -8.56
N ALA A 44 7.34 -3.49 -7.56
CA ALA A 44 5.93 -3.17 -7.73
C ALA A 44 5.76 -1.77 -8.37
N LEU A 45 6.46 -0.76 -7.87
CA LEU A 45 6.39 0.60 -8.41
C LEU A 45 6.86 0.68 -9.86
N HIS A 46 7.98 0.02 -10.20
CA HIS A 46 8.48 -0.05 -11.57
C HIS A 46 7.53 -0.79 -12.52
N SER A 47 6.69 -1.69 -12.01
CA SER A 47 5.66 -2.37 -12.80
C SER A 47 4.36 -1.56 -12.95
N GLY A 48 4.28 -0.37 -12.32
CA GLY A 48 3.11 0.51 -12.38
C GLY A 48 2.10 0.31 -11.24
N ILE A 49 2.42 -0.49 -10.22
CA ILE A 49 1.62 -0.57 -8.99
C ILE A 49 1.92 0.65 -8.10
N THR A 50 0.88 1.31 -7.61
CA THR A 50 1.02 2.48 -6.72
C THR A 50 0.35 2.27 -5.36
N THR A 51 -0.30 1.12 -5.18
CA THR A 51 -0.93 0.72 -3.92
C THR A 51 -0.72 -0.77 -3.66
N MET A 52 -0.30 -1.09 -2.44
CA MET A 52 -0.06 -2.46 -1.98
C MET A 52 -0.87 -2.73 -0.72
N LEU A 53 -1.67 -3.79 -0.70
CA LEU A 53 -2.34 -4.31 0.49
C LEU A 53 -1.87 -5.73 0.75
N GLY A 54 -1.49 -6.00 2.00
CA GLY A 54 -0.93 -7.28 2.36
C GLY A 54 -0.47 -7.35 3.81
N GLY A 55 0.33 -8.35 4.15
CA GLY A 55 0.82 -8.52 5.51
C GLY A 55 2.16 -9.23 5.55
N GLY A 56 2.91 -9.02 6.63
CA GLY A 56 4.21 -9.61 6.82
C GLY A 56 5.09 -8.84 7.78
N THR A 57 6.18 -9.48 8.19
CA THR A 57 7.18 -8.92 9.12
C THR A 57 8.60 -9.18 8.62
N GLY A 58 8.81 -9.17 7.31
CA GLY A 58 10.06 -9.61 6.70
C GLY A 58 10.11 -11.13 6.47
N PRO A 59 11.31 -11.74 6.30
CA PRO A 59 11.49 -13.10 5.80
C PRO A 59 11.27 -14.18 6.88
N ALA A 60 10.22 -14.03 7.68
CA ALA A 60 9.79 -15.02 8.66
C ALA A 60 8.89 -16.08 8.01
N HIS A 61 8.93 -17.33 8.49
CA HIS A 61 8.09 -18.42 7.99
C HIS A 61 6.60 -18.07 7.92
N GLY A 62 6.09 -17.29 8.89
CA GLY A 62 4.72 -16.80 8.86
C GLY A 62 4.42 -15.92 7.65
N THR A 63 5.29 -14.95 7.35
CA THR A 63 5.16 -14.07 6.18
C THR A 63 5.33 -14.84 4.87
N LEU A 64 6.26 -15.79 4.81
CA LEU A 64 6.48 -16.62 3.62
C LEU A 64 5.23 -17.41 3.23
N ALA A 65 4.41 -17.78 4.22
CA ALA A 65 3.19 -18.56 4.01
C ALA A 65 1.91 -17.70 3.95
N THR A 66 1.88 -16.56 4.65
CA THR A 66 0.63 -15.81 4.89
C THR A 66 0.85 -14.31 4.80
N THR A 67 -0.13 -13.59 4.23
CA THR A 67 -0.22 -12.13 4.23
C THR A 67 -0.71 -11.61 5.58
N CYS A 68 0.04 -11.89 6.65
CA CYS A 68 -0.34 -11.53 8.01
C CYS A 68 0.77 -10.73 8.70
N THR A 69 0.44 -9.55 9.22
CA THR A 69 1.25 -8.80 10.18
C THR A 69 0.68 -9.05 11.58
N PRO A 70 1.24 -9.97 12.38
CA PRO A 70 0.60 -10.46 13.58
C PRO A 70 0.80 -9.51 14.77
N GLY A 71 -0.30 -8.98 15.30
CA GLY A 71 -0.33 -8.23 16.56
C GLY A 71 0.12 -6.75 16.45
N PRO A 72 -0.25 -5.90 17.43
CA PRO A 72 -0.04 -4.46 17.34
C PRO A 72 1.42 -4.04 17.31
N TRP A 73 2.32 -4.79 17.98
CA TRP A 73 3.74 -4.45 18.00
C TRP A 73 4.34 -4.53 16.60
N HIS A 74 4.14 -5.65 15.89
CA HIS A 74 4.62 -5.79 14.52
C HIS A 74 3.97 -4.79 13.58
N MET A 75 2.67 -4.51 13.75
CA MET A 75 1.99 -3.48 12.96
C MET A 75 2.62 -2.11 13.14
N GLY A 76 2.86 -1.66 14.37
CA GLY A 76 3.54 -0.39 14.63
C GLY A 76 4.93 -0.32 13.99
N ARG A 77 5.70 -1.41 14.03
CA ARG A 77 7.03 -1.46 13.38
C ARG A 77 6.96 -1.43 11.85
N MET A 78 6.00 -2.13 11.25
CA MET A 78 5.81 -2.13 9.80
C MET A 78 5.32 -0.77 9.31
N LEU A 79 4.33 -0.15 9.99
CA LEU A 79 3.86 1.19 9.67
C LEU A 79 4.98 2.23 9.72
N GLN A 80 5.83 2.19 10.75
CA GLN A 80 7.02 3.04 10.83
C GLN A 80 8.00 2.80 9.68
N SER A 81 8.19 1.55 9.26
CA SER A 81 9.05 1.20 8.13
C SER A 81 8.49 1.73 6.80
N PHE A 82 7.17 1.80 6.66
CA PHE A 82 6.51 2.18 5.42
C PHE A 82 6.59 3.68 5.11
N ASP A 83 6.82 4.52 6.13
CA ASP A 83 6.99 5.97 5.97
C ASP A 83 8.18 6.35 5.08
N GLY A 84 9.11 5.41 4.84
CA GLY A 84 10.26 5.59 3.95
C GLY A 84 10.01 5.31 2.47
N PHE A 85 8.80 4.88 2.08
CA PHE A 85 8.51 4.45 0.71
C PHE A 85 7.47 5.34 0.02
N ALA A 86 7.66 5.60 -1.27
CA ALA A 86 6.71 6.31 -2.13
C ALA A 86 5.60 5.37 -2.63
N MET A 87 4.84 4.78 -1.71
CA MET A 87 3.81 3.79 -1.99
C MET A 87 2.63 3.95 -1.02
N ASN A 88 1.39 3.80 -1.51
CA ASN A 88 0.25 3.67 -0.60
C ASN A 88 0.20 2.24 -0.05
N ILE A 89 0.18 2.06 1.27
CA ILE A 89 0.28 0.72 1.88
C ILE A 89 -0.86 0.48 2.88
N GLY A 90 -1.55 -0.65 2.71
CA GLY A 90 -2.51 -1.21 3.66
C GLY A 90 -2.00 -2.51 4.29
N ILE A 91 -2.26 -2.72 5.58
CA ILE A 91 -1.78 -3.89 6.32
C ILE A 91 -2.93 -4.80 6.75
N SER A 92 -2.78 -6.11 6.50
CA SER A 92 -3.64 -7.16 7.04
C SER A 92 -3.08 -7.78 8.31
N GLY A 93 -3.93 -7.90 9.33
CA GLY A 93 -3.67 -8.70 10.52
C GLY A 93 -3.94 -10.19 10.29
N LYS A 94 -3.60 -11.01 11.29
CA LYS A 94 -3.91 -12.45 11.28
C LYS A 94 -5.37 -12.67 11.68
N GLY A 95 -6.19 -13.18 10.76
CA GLY A 95 -7.61 -13.44 10.99
C GLY A 95 -7.91 -14.74 11.74
N ASN A 96 -6.95 -15.66 11.84
CA ASN A 96 -7.14 -16.97 12.45
C ASN A 96 -7.23 -16.89 13.99
N ALA A 97 -8.40 -16.52 14.50
CA ALA A 97 -8.73 -16.58 15.91
C ALA A 97 -10.22 -16.91 16.08
N SER A 98 -10.55 -17.77 17.05
CA SER A 98 -11.95 -18.11 17.37
C SER A 98 -12.59 -17.11 18.34
N ARG A 99 -11.82 -16.13 18.81
CA ARG A 99 -12.20 -15.12 19.80
C ARG A 99 -11.94 -13.72 19.25
N PRO A 100 -12.90 -12.79 19.34
CA PRO A 100 -12.80 -11.49 18.68
C PRO A 100 -11.77 -10.55 19.30
N GLU A 101 -11.42 -10.72 20.57
CA GLU A 101 -10.60 -9.76 21.32
C GLU A 101 -9.22 -9.54 20.67
N ALA A 102 -8.58 -10.62 20.23
CA ALA A 102 -7.29 -10.55 19.53
C ALA A 102 -7.41 -9.88 18.14
N LEU A 103 -8.54 -10.07 17.45
CA LEU A 103 -8.78 -9.45 16.14
C LEU A 103 -8.99 -7.94 16.28
N VAL A 104 -9.78 -7.53 17.29
CA VAL A 104 -10.03 -6.13 17.64
C VAL A 104 -8.72 -5.42 18.01
N GLU A 105 -7.84 -6.10 18.75
CA GLU A 105 -6.51 -5.59 19.09
C GLU A 105 -5.67 -5.27 17.83
N MET A 106 -5.66 -6.17 16.84
CA MET A 106 -4.96 -5.92 15.57
C MET A 106 -5.58 -4.78 14.77
N VAL A 107 -6.92 -4.69 14.71
CA VAL A 107 -7.58 -3.56 14.04
C VAL A 107 -7.19 -2.23 14.69
N HIS A 108 -7.19 -2.15 16.02
CA HIS A 108 -6.70 -0.97 16.75
C HIS A 108 -5.19 -0.72 16.54
N GLY A 109 -4.41 -1.77 16.28
CA GLY A 109 -2.99 -1.69 15.91
C GLY A 109 -2.72 -1.15 14.51
N GLY A 110 -3.76 -0.93 13.69
CA GLY A 110 -3.65 -0.38 12.34
C GLY A 110 -3.98 -1.36 11.21
N ALA A 111 -4.54 -2.53 11.51
CA ALA A 111 -5.05 -3.42 10.46
C ALA A 111 -6.21 -2.77 9.70
N CYS A 112 -6.13 -2.71 8.38
CA CYS A 112 -7.27 -2.37 7.52
C CYS A 112 -7.95 -3.62 6.93
N ALA A 113 -7.38 -4.81 7.17
CA ALA A 113 -7.90 -6.10 6.73
C ALA A 113 -7.45 -7.23 7.69
N LEU A 114 -8.06 -8.42 7.55
CA LEU A 114 -7.65 -9.64 8.27
C LEU A 114 -7.55 -10.79 7.26
N LYS A 115 -6.45 -11.55 7.29
CA LYS A 115 -6.23 -12.72 6.43
C LYS A 115 -6.52 -14.01 7.20
N LEU A 116 -7.40 -14.85 6.65
CA LEU A 116 -7.62 -16.23 7.09
C LEU A 116 -6.78 -17.23 6.28
#